data_AF-A0A9X5KXQ5-F1
#
_entry.id   AF-A0A9X5KXQ5-F1
#
_cell.length_a   1.000
_cell.length_b   1.000
_cell.length_c   1.000
_cell.angle_alpha   90.00
_cell.angle_beta   90.00
_cell.angle_gamma   90.00
#
_symmetry.space_group_name_H-M   'P 1'
#
loop_
_entity.id
_entity.type
_entity.pdbx_description
1 polymer ?
#
loop_
_entity_poly.entity_id
_entity_poly.type
_entity_poly.pdbx_seq_one_letter_code
_entity_poly.pdbx_strand_id
1 'polypeptide(L)' 'MGWLFWKDKRPQWIQAEERAFIKAANALQTLQVTPRGGMRIDPEEIREQILAARELYKDLVEK' A
#
# COMPACT_ATOMS: atom_id res chain seq x y z
N MET A 1 6.65 -3.39 -25.87
CA MET A 1 5.92 -4.68 -25.89
C MET A 1 6.70 -5.87 -25.28
N GLY A 2 7.91 -5.70 -24.72
CA GLY A 2 8.70 -6.82 -24.17
C GLY A 2 8.33 -7.29 -22.76
N TRP A 3 7.37 -6.65 -22.07
CA TRP A 3 7.06 -6.91 -20.66
C TRP A 3 5.92 -7.91 -20.41
N LEU A 4 5.27 -8.41 -21.46
CA LEU A 4 4.16 -9.38 -21.31
C LEU A 4 4.65 -10.81 -21.03
N PHE A 5 5.95 -11.07 -21.18
CA PHE A 5 6.54 -12.42 -21.14
C PHE A 5 7.32 -12.75 -19.87
N TRP A 6 7.44 -11.83 -18.92
CA TRP A 6 8.02 -12.13 -17.61
C TRP A 6 6.98 -12.82 -16.74
N LYS A 7 6.94 -14.16 -16.83
CA LYS A 7 6.26 -14.98 -15.82
C LYS A 7 6.94 -14.77 -14.47
N ASP A 8 6.16 -14.42 -13.47
CA ASP A 8 6.64 -14.33 -12.09
C ASP A 8 7.21 -15.70 -11.68
N LYS A 9 8.53 -15.74 -11.44
CA LYS A 9 9.26 -16.97 -11.07
C LYS A 9 9.17 -17.25 -9.58
N ARG A 10 8.52 -16.37 -8.80
CA ARG A 10 8.34 -16.56 -7.35
C ARG A 10 7.45 -17.76 -7.07
N PRO A 11 7.71 -18.51 -5.98
CA PRO A 11 6.85 -19.62 -5.54
C PRO A 11 5.37 -19.25 -5.44
N GLN A 12 4.48 -20.20 -5.71
CA GLN A 12 3.02 -19.97 -5.73
C GLN A 12 2.48 -19.46 -4.38
N TRP A 13 3.09 -19.85 -3.26
CA TRP A 13 2.70 -19.39 -1.93
C TRP A 13 2.96 -17.88 -1.74
N ILE A 14 4.09 -17.37 -2.24
CA ILE A 14 4.39 -15.91 -2.22
C ILE A 14 3.38 -15.14 -3.07
N GLN A 15 3.01 -15.68 -4.24
CA GLN A 15 2.02 -15.04 -5.09
C GLN A 15 0.61 -15.04 -4.46
N ALA A 16 0.26 -16.10 -3.73
CA ALA A 16 -0.99 -16.18 -3.01
C ALA A 16 -1.04 -15.18 -1.84
N GLU A 17 0.06 -15.05 -1.10
CA GLU A 17 0.22 -14.10 0.00
C GLU A 17 0.20 -12.64 -0.50
N GLU A 18 0.90 -12.34 -1.60
CA GLU A 18 0.89 -11.03 -2.25
C GLU A 18 -0.53 -10.66 -2.71
N ARG A 19 -1.29 -11.59 -3.28
CA ARG A 19 -2.70 -11.37 -3.64
C ARG A 19 -3.60 -11.17 -2.42
N ALA A 20 -3.38 -11.91 -1.35
CA ALA A 20 -4.13 -11.76 -0.11
C ALA A 20 -3.88 -10.39 0.52
N PHE A 21 -2.62 -9.95 0.54
CA PHE A 21 -2.21 -8.62 0.98
C PHE A 21 -2.86 -7.53 0.12
N ILE A 22 -2.78 -7.64 -1.21
CA ILE A 22 -3.42 -6.69 -2.14
C ILE A 22 -4.93 -6.62 -1.90
N LYS A 23 -5.60 -7.77 -1.69
CA LYS A 23 -7.04 -7.82 -1.43
C LYS A 23 -7.42 -7.17 -0.10
N ALA A 24 -6.62 -7.38 0.96
CA ALA A 24 -6.83 -6.75 2.26
C ALA A 24 -6.56 -5.24 2.21
N ALA A 25 -5.49 -4.83 1.53
CA ALA A 25 -5.14 -3.44 1.31
C ALA A 25 -6.22 -2.70 0.50
N ASN A 26 -6.71 -3.31 -0.58
CA ASN A 26 -7.81 -2.77 -1.40
C ASN A 26 -9.17 -2.74 -0.69
N ALA A 27 -9.31 -3.43 0.44
CA ALA A 27 -10.50 -3.34 1.28
C ALA A 27 -10.48 -2.10 2.19
N LEU A 28 -9.33 -1.42 2.34
CA LEU A 28 -9.24 -0.10 2.97
C LEU A 28 -9.74 0.95 1.98
N GLN A 29 -10.55 1.91 2.44
CA GLN A 29 -11.40 2.73 1.59
C GLN A 29 -10.69 3.51 0.48
N THR A 30 -9.42 3.91 0.64
CA THR A 30 -8.67 4.66 -0.40
C THR A 30 -7.31 4.07 -0.77
N LEU A 31 -6.92 2.95 -0.17
CA LEU A 31 -5.65 2.29 -0.49
C LEU A 31 -5.87 1.35 -1.67
N GLN A 32 -5.35 1.71 -2.84
CA GLN A 32 -5.36 0.85 -4.02
C GLN A 32 -3.95 0.34 -4.32
N VAL A 33 -3.74 -0.96 -4.15
CA VAL A 33 -2.49 -1.64 -4.50
C VAL A 33 -2.63 -2.29 -5.88
N THR A 34 -1.69 -1.99 -6.77
CA THR A 34 -1.59 -2.61 -8.08
C THR A 34 -0.93 -3.99 -8.00
N PRO A 35 -1.23 -4.92 -8.93
CA PRO A 35 -0.62 -6.25 -8.96
C PRO A 35 0.91 -6.29 -9.13
N ARG A 36 1.57 -5.15 -9.32
CA ARG A 36 3.03 -5.01 -9.43
C ARG A 36 3.68 -4.36 -8.20
N GLY A 37 2.93 -4.22 -7.09
CA GLY A 37 3.41 -3.60 -5.86
C GLY A 37 3.39 -2.07 -5.86
N GLY A 38 2.90 -1.43 -6.92
CA GLY A 38 2.65 0.02 -6.90
C GLY A 38 1.46 0.33 -6.01
N MET A 39 1.63 1.18 -5.01
CA MET A 39 0.59 1.62 -4.10
C MET A 39 0.09 3.00 -4.54
N ARG A 40 -1.23 3.15 -4.66
CA ARG A 40 -1.93 4.41 -4.89
C ARG A 40 -2.81 4.65 -3.69
N ILE A 41 -2.64 5.80 -3.06
CA ILE A 41 -3.53 6.28 -2.00
C ILE A 41 -4.09 7.59 -2.48
N ASP A 42 -5.33 7.90 -2.14
CA ASP A 42 -5.83 9.25 -2.33
C ASP A 42 -4.91 10.25 -1.58
N PRO A 43 -4.31 11.23 -2.28
CA PRO A 43 -3.45 12.22 -1.64
C PRO A 43 -4.13 12.95 -0.46
N GLU A 44 -5.45 13.12 -0.51
CA GLU A 44 -6.19 13.80 0.56
C GLU A 44 -6.34 12.91 1.81
N GLU A 45 -6.51 11.59 1.67
CA GLU A 45 -6.57 10.70 2.84
C GLU A 45 -5.20 10.57 3.54
N ILE A 46 -4.11 10.49 2.78
CA ILE A 46 -2.76 10.55 3.36
C ILE A 46 -2.60 11.85 4.15
N ARG A 47 -3.06 12.96 3.58
CA ARG A 47 -2.94 14.27 4.22
C ARG A 47 -3.68 14.31 5.56
N GLU A 48 -4.91 13.81 5.60
CA GLU A 48 -5.70 13.75 6.84
C GLU A 48 -5.05 12.85 7.88
N GLN A 49 -4.56 11.66 7.49
CA GLN A 49 -3.84 10.77 8.40
C GLN A 49 -2.55 11.39 8.94
N ILE A 50 -1.78 12.09 8.09
CA ILE A 50 -0.56 12.78 8.50
C ILE A 50 -0.88 13.91 9.49
N LEU A 51 -1.93 14.69 9.24
CA LEU A 51 -2.36 15.76 10.15
C LEU A 51 -2.83 15.19 11.49
N ALA A 52 -3.63 14.13 11.49
CA ALA A 52 -4.08 13.45 12.70
C ALA A 52 -2.91 12.85 13.48
N ALA A 53 -1.98 12.18 12.80
CA ALA A 53 -0.78 11.63 13.43
C ALA A 53 0.11 12.74 14.02
N ARG A 54 0.26 13.86 13.32
CA ARG A 54 1.04 15.01 13.82
C ARG A 54 0.44 15.59 15.10
N GLU A 55 -0.89 15.67 15.18
CA GLU A 55 -1.57 16.14 16.38
C GLU A 55 -1.43 15.14 17.54
N LEU A 56 -1.57 13.83 17.26
CA LEU A 56 -1.43 12.77 18.24
C LEU A 56 -0.01 12.65 18.82
N TYR A 57 1.01 12.88 17.99
CA TYR A 57 2.41 12.71 18.37
C TYR A 57 3.15 14.02 18.62
N LYS A 58 2.44 15.15 18.73
CA LYS A 58 3.06 16.45 19.02
C LYS A 58 3.86 16.45 20.31
N ASP A 59 3.45 15.63 21.28
CA ASP A 59 4.09 15.51 22.59
C ASP A 59 5.33 14.59 22.56
N LEU A 60 5.57 13.86 21.47
CA LEU A 60 6.77 13.04 21.27
C LEU A 60 7.95 13.83 20.68
N VAL A 61 7.72 15.07 20.25
CA VAL A 61 8.77 15.95 19.74
C VAL A 61 9.22 16.86 20.89
N GLU A 62 10.39 16.58 21.47
CA GLU A 62 11.05 17.50 22.40
C GLU A 62 11.38 18.82 21.71
N LYS A 63 11.22 19.94 22.44
CA LYS A 63 11.44 21.31 21.97
C LYS A 63 12.91 21.66 21.77
#